data_AF-A0A968GVV1-F1
#
_entry.id   AF-A0A968GVV1-F1
#
_cell.length_a   1.000
_cell.length_b   1.000
_cell.length_c   1.000
_cell.angle_alpha   90.00
_cell.angle_beta   90.00
_cell.angle_gamma   90.00
#
_symmetry.space_group_name_H-M   'P 1'
#
loop_
_entity.id
_entity.type
_entity.pdbx_description
1 polymer ?
#
loop_
_entity_poly.entity_id
_entity_poly.type
_entity_poly.pdbx_seq_one_letter_code
_entity_poly.pdbx_strand_id
1 'polypeptide(L)'
;MAARTAPARGLTDDAVEFIRFCYGRRRVGWPELYDEMCAVASRGLFRGWGPDELAEHGIRFGLFEMPGLAARVCEIVAEDRARARAAGHLASRGAAVA
;
A
#
# COMPACT_ATOMS: atom_id res chain seq x y z
N MET A 1 -3.24 -0.25 33.85
CA MET A 1 -4.10 0.18 32.72
C MET A 1 -3.74 -0.67 31.51
N ALA A 2 -4.51 -1.72 31.23
CA ALA A 2 -4.32 -2.50 30.01
C ALA A 2 -4.99 -1.73 28.86
N ALA A 3 -4.19 -1.12 27.98
CA ALA A 3 -4.71 -0.60 26.73
C ALA A 3 -5.31 -1.79 25.96
N ARG A 4 -6.61 -1.72 25.69
CA ARG A 4 -7.33 -2.73 24.90
C ARG A 4 -6.60 -2.84 23.57
N THR A 5 -5.90 -3.96 23.34
CA THR A 5 -5.47 -4.34 21.99
C THR A 5 -6.75 -4.46 21.17
N ALA A 6 -7.07 -3.41 20.40
CA ALA A 6 -8.09 -3.51 19.38
C ALA A 6 -7.71 -4.70 18.47
N PRO A 7 -8.67 -5.51 18.01
CA PRO A 7 -8.35 -6.54 17.03
C PRO A 7 -7.58 -5.87 15.90
N ALA A 8 -6.52 -6.52 15.41
CA ALA A 8 -5.80 -6.08 14.22
C ALA A 8 -6.81 -6.02 13.07
N ARG A 9 -7.51 -4.88 12.95
CA ARG A 9 -8.38 -4.60 11.81
C ARG A 9 -7.39 -4.54 10.66
N GLY A 10 -7.40 -5.60 9.84
CA GLY A 10 -6.57 -5.65 8.65
C GLY A 10 -6.79 -4.40 7.81
N LEU A 11 -5.82 -4.07 6.95
CA LEU A 11 -5.97 -2.96 6.02
C LEU A 11 -7.28 -3.16 5.23
N THR A 12 -8.08 -2.10 5.17
CA THR A 12 -9.29 -2.10 4.33
C THR A 12 -8.88 -2.14 2.85
N ASP A 13 -9.82 -2.47 1.96
CA ASP A 13 -9.56 -2.42 0.51
C ASP A 13 -9.09 -1.02 0.07
N ASP A 14 -9.65 0.05 0.63
CA ASP A 14 -9.19 1.41 0.34
C ASP A 14 -7.75 1.69 0.80
N ALA A 15 -7.31 1.09 1.92
CA ALA A 15 -5.93 1.18 2.36
C ALA A 15 -4.98 0.45 1.40
N VAL A 16 -5.42 -0.70 0.85
CA VAL A 16 -4.67 -1.40 -0.21
C VAL A 16 -4.58 -0.54 -1.47
N GLU A 17 -5.68 0.12 -1.86
CA GLU A 17 -5.68 1.07 -2.98
C GLU A 17 -4.74 2.25 -2.75
N PHE A 18 -4.71 2.81 -1.54
CA PHE A 18 -3.75 3.85 -1.17
C PHE A 18 -2.30 3.41 -1.35
N ILE A 19 -1.96 2.19 -0.90
CA ILE A 19 -0.60 1.64 -1.05
C ILE A 19 -0.24 1.45 -2.52
N ARG A 20 -1.17 0.90 -3.32
CA ARG A 20 -0.99 0.75 -4.78
C ARG A 20 -0.85 2.10 -5.48
N PHE A 21 -1.60 3.12 -5.04
CA PHE A 21 -1.46 4.48 -5.55
C PHE A 21 -0.07 5.05 -5.28
N CYS A 22 0.43 4.93 -4.04
CA CYS A 22 1.78 5.37 -3.67
C CYS A 22 2.85 4.64 -4.50
N TYR A 23 2.72 3.32 -4.62
CA TYR A 23 3.64 2.49 -5.40
C TYR A 23 3.57 2.76 -6.92
N GLY A 24 2.39 3.10 -7.44
CA GLY A 24 2.19 3.49 -8.83
C GLY A 24 2.90 4.81 -9.16
N ARG A 25 2.92 5.77 -8.22
CA ARG A 25 3.64 7.06 -8.34
C ARG A 25 5.15 6.85 -8.29
N ARG A 26 5.62 6.03 -7.35
CA ARG A 26 7.03 5.67 -7.19
C ARG A 26 7.15 4.17 -7.02
N ARG A 27 7.64 3.48 -8.06
CA ARG A 27 7.83 2.03 -8.09
C ARG A 27 9.05 1.58 -7.26
N VAL A 28 9.17 2.09 -6.04
CA VAL A 28 10.26 1.83 -5.09
C VAL A 28 9.88 0.70 -4.13
N GLY A 29 10.88 0.16 -3.43
CA GLY A 29 10.67 -0.82 -2.37
C GLY A 29 10.37 -0.16 -1.02
N TRP A 30 10.22 -0.99 0.00
CA TRP A 30 10.37 -0.54 1.38
C TRP A 30 11.87 -0.35 1.68
N PRO A 31 12.31 0.67 2.43
CA PRO A 31 11.52 1.65 3.18
C PRO A 31 11.11 2.90 2.41
N GLU A 32 11.60 3.17 1.21
CA GLU A 32 11.34 4.43 0.49
C GLU A 32 9.85 4.64 0.17
N LEU A 33 9.09 3.55 0.00
CA LEU A 33 7.65 3.61 -0.17
C LEU A 33 6.94 4.15 1.07
N TYR A 34 7.48 3.92 2.27
CA TYR A 34 6.97 4.50 3.52
C TYR A 34 7.06 6.03 3.50
N ASP A 35 8.18 6.57 3.03
CA ASP A 35 8.37 8.02 2.93
C ASP A 35 7.40 8.65 1.91
N GLU A 36 7.18 7.99 0.77
CA GLU A 36 6.17 8.44 -0.19
C GLU A 36 4.75 8.35 0.39
N MET A 37 4.41 7.29 1.13
CA MET A 37 3.11 7.20 1.83
C MET A 37 2.92 8.36 2.81
N CYS A 38 3.94 8.69 3.61
CA CYS A 38 3.93 9.85 4.50
C CYS A 38 3.76 11.17 3.73
N ALA A 39 4.45 11.33 2.59
CA ALA A 39 4.37 12.53 1.77
C ALA A 39 2.99 12.69 1.11
N VAL A 40 2.37 11.60 0.65
CA VAL A 40 1.02 11.57 0.09
C VAL A 40 -0.01 11.93 1.16
N ALA A 41 0.09 11.31 2.35
CA ALA A 41 -0.80 11.58 3.48
C ALA A 41 -0.71 13.03 3.95
N SER A 42 0.51 13.55 4.14
CA SER A 42 0.73 14.94 4.59
C SER A 42 0.19 15.99 3.63
N ARG A 43 -0.04 15.61 2.36
CA ARG A 43 -0.54 16.49 1.29
C ARG A 43 -1.97 16.16 0.87
N GLY A 44 -2.62 15.17 1.49
CA GLY A 44 -3.98 14.75 1.13
C GLY A 44 -4.14 14.27 -0.32
N LEU A 45 -3.07 13.76 -0.95
CA LEU A 45 -3.09 13.53 -2.41
C LEU A 45 -3.97 12.34 -2.84
N PHE A 46 -4.31 11.46 -1.91
CA PHE A 46 -5.23 10.35 -2.16
C PHE A 46 -6.55 10.64 -1.47
N ARG A 47 -7.60 10.95 -2.26
CA ARG A 47 -8.97 11.22 -1.78
C ARG A 47 -9.09 12.34 -0.72
N GLY A 48 -8.07 13.19 -0.56
CA GLY A 48 -8.02 14.18 0.52
C GLY A 48 -7.60 13.60 1.88
N TRP A 49 -7.21 12.33 1.96
CA TRP A 49 -6.92 11.64 3.21
C TRP A 49 -5.58 12.05 3.81
N GLY A 50 -5.62 12.44 5.08
CA GLY A 50 -4.47 12.68 5.93
C GLY A 50 -4.09 11.44 6.76
N PRO A 51 -3.14 11.62 7.69
CA PRO A 51 -2.70 10.54 8.59
C PRO A 51 -3.83 10.00 9.48
N ASP A 52 -4.76 10.86 9.90
CA ASP A 52 -5.87 10.48 10.77
C ASP A 52 -6.90 9.63 10.04
N GLU A 53 -7.31 10.03 8.83
CA GLU A 53 -8.22 9.24 7.98
C GLU A 53 -7.58 7.89 7.62
N LEU A 54 -6.30 7.88 7.26
CA LEU A 54 -5.57 6.64 6.97
C LEU A 54 -5.52 5.69 8.18
N ALA A 55 -5.45 6.24 9.40
CA ALA A 55 -5.48 5.45 10.62
C ALA A 55 -6.83 4.73 10.83
N GLU A 56 -7.94 5.33 10.39
CA GLU A 56 -9.27 4.70 10.39
C GLU A 56 -9.34 3.50 9.45
N HIS A 57 -8.57 3.56 8.35
CA HIS A 57 -8.43 2.48 7.37
C HIS A 57 -7.34 1.45 7.71
N GLY A 58 -6.67 1.60 8.86
CA GLY A 58 -5.67 0.65 9.37
C GLY A 58 -4.23 0.96 8.95
N ILE A 59 -3.97 2.12 8.32
CA ILE A 59 -2.61 2.60 8.03
C ILE A 59 -2.22 3.61 9.10
N ARG A 60 -1.37 3.18 10.04
CA ARG A 60 -0.81 4.07 11.07
C ARG A 60 0.69 4.26 10.86
N PHE A 61 1.09 5.52 10.75
CA PHE A 61 2.50 5.93 10.70
C PHE A 61 3.07 6.01 12.12
N GLY A 62 3.39 4.86 12.70
CA GLY A 62 3.94 4.78 14.06
C GLY A 62 4.93 3.64 14.22
N LEU A 63 5.98 3.86 15.01
CA LEU A 63 7.11 2.91 15.18
C LEU A 63 6.67 1.51 15.64
N PHE A 64 5.63 1.42 16.48
CA PHE A 64 5.09 0.13 16.95
C PHE A 64 4.32 -0.62 15.86
N GLU A 65 3.69 0.10 14.93
CA GLU A 65 2.88 -0.47 13.86
C GLU A 65 3.72 -0.72 12.59
N MET A 66 4.89 -0.08 12.47
CA MET A 66 5.78 -0.15 11.31
C MET A 66 6.13 -1.58 10.87
N PRO A 67 6.52 -2.53 11.76
CA PRO A 67 6.87 -3.88 11.31
C PRO A 67 5.69 -4.60 10.66
N GLY A 68 4.49 -4.47 11.25
CA GLY A 68 3.27 -5.06 10.70
C GLY A 68 2.85 -4.41 9.38
N LEU A 69 2.93 -3.08 9.31
CA LEU A 69 2.65 -2.33 8.09
C LEU A 69 3.63 -2.67 6.97
N ALA A 70 4.93 -2.76 7.28
CA ALA A 70 5.97 -3.10 6.31
C ALA A 70 5.72 -4.46 5.66
N ALA A 71 5.39 -5.49 6.46
CA ALA A 71 5.08 -6.81 5.94
C ALA A 71 3.89 -6.77 4.96
N ARG A 72 2.80 -6.07 5.33
CA ARG A 72 1.61 -5.93 4.48
C ARG A 72 1.88 -5.16 3.20
N VAL A 73 2.62 -4.06 3.28
CA VAL A 73 3.00 -3.25 2.11
C VAL A 73 3.85 -4.09 1.15
N CYS A 74 4.83 -4.84 1.65
CA CYS A 74 5.66 -5.73 0.85
C CYS A 74 4.83 -6.83 0.15
N GLU A 75 3.86 -7.45 0.85
CA GLU A 75 2.91 -8.41 0.26
C GLU A 75 2.14 -7.78 -0.90
N ILE A 76 1.51 -6.63 -0.67
CA ILE A 76 0.70 -5.93 -1.68
C ILE A 76 1.53 -5.55 -2.90
N VAL A 77 2.75 -5.03 -2.70
CA VAL A 77 3.65 -4.65 -3.79
C VAL A 77 4.12 -5.88 -4.58
N ALA A 78 4.39 -7.00 -3.92
CA ALA A 78 4.76 -8.24 -4.58
C ALA A 78 3.61 -8.78 -5.45
N GLU A 79 2.39 -8.75 -4.94
CA GLU A 79 1.19 -9.11 -5.69
C GLU A 79 0.97 -8.19 -6.90
N ASP A 80 1.11 -6.87 -6.71
CA ASP A 80 0.94 -5.90 -7.79
C ASP A 80 1.97 -6.11 -8.91
N ARG A 81 3.24 -6.36 -8.55
CA ARG A 81 4.30 -6.73 -9.51
C ARG A 81 3.96 -8.03 -10.24
N ALA A 82 3.46 -9.05 -9.55
CA ALA A 82 3.08 -10.31 -10.16
C ALA A 82 1.91 -10.13 -11.15
N ARG A 83 0.89 -9.34 -10.77
CA ARG A 83 -0.24 -9.00 -11.64
C ARG A 83 0.21 -8.26 -12.89
N ALA A 84 1.07 -7.25 -12.74
CA ALA A 84 1.62 -6.49 -13.87
C ALA A 84 2.42 -7.39 -14.82
N ARG A 85 3.23 -8.32 -14.30
CA ARG A 85 3.97 -9.31 -15.11
C ARG A 85 3.05 -10.26 -15.85
N ALA A 86 2.00 -10.77 -15.19
CA ALA A 86 1.02 -11.65 -15.81
C ALA A 86 0.24 -10.94 -16.94
N ALA A 87 -0.17 -9.69 -16.71
CA ALA A 87 -0.83 -8.87 -17.73
C ALA A 87 0.09 -8.60 -18.93
N GLY A 88 1.37 -8.30 -18.69
CA GLY A 88 2.38 -8.17 -19.76
C GLY A 88 2.58 -9.47 -20.54
N HIS A 89 2.60 -10.63 -19.84
CA HIS A 89 2.71 -11.93 -20.49
C HIS A 89 1.51 -12.23 -21.39
N LEU A 90 0.29 -11.98 -20.92
CA LEU A 90 -0.93 -12.13 -21.72
C LEU A 90 -0.94 -11.22 -22.95
N ALA A 91 -0.53 -9.94 -22.79
CA ALA A 91 -0.41 -9.00 -23.90
C ALA A 91 0.62 -9.47 -24.94
N SER A 92 1.78 -9.98 -24.50
CA SER A 92 2.82 -10.52 -25.40
C SER A 92 2.37 -11.79 -26.14
N ARG A 93 1.51 -12.62 -25.53
CA ARG A 93 0.94 -13.82 -26.18
C ARG A 93 -0.12 -13.47 -27.22
N GLY A 94 -0.91 -12.43 -26.99
CA GLY A 94 -1.90 -11.95 -27.96
C GLY A 94 -1.27 -11.35 -29.23
N ALA A 95 -0.10 -10.72 -29.10
CA ALA A 95 0.63 -10.14 -30.23
C ALA A 95 1.34 -11.16 -31.13
N ALA A 96 1.60 -12.38 -30.65
CA ALA A 96 2.29 -13.43 -31.40
C ALA A 96 1.36 -14.35 -32.23
N VAL A 97 0.04 -14.10 -32.20
CA VAL A 97 -1.00 -14.92 -32.86
C VAL A 97 -1.75 -14.12 -33.95
N ALA A 98 -1.26 -12.92 -34.30
CA ALA A 98 -1.78 -12.10 -35.40
C ALA A 98 -0.73 -11.97 -36.51
#